data_AF-A0A2T2SJG7-F1
#
_entry.id   AF-A0A2T2SJG7-F1
#
_cell.length_a   1.000
_cell.length_b   1.000
_cell.length_c   1.000
_cell.angle_alpha   90.00
_cell.angle_beta   90.00
_cell.angle_gamma   90.00
#
_symmetry.space_group_name_H-M   'P 1'
#
loop_
_entity.id
_entity.type
_entity.pdbx_description
1 polymer ?
#
loop_
_entity_poly.entity_id
_entity_poly.type
_entity_poly.pdbx_seq_one_letter_code
_entity_poly.pdbx_strand_id
1 'polypeptide(L)'
;MLQRLGLAAFGLLLIMGIGTGPHSTVASPSGPTPADPAISSVLSERSDSTRLGVVWTPPAAPDSAVSELTRIADLGATAVRVSRLPADTVAARADRLGLHLYVDLPVAYVSATQLQDTLAGAAPTLDRLRALARRHASITHVGLARGTDTTVPAACAPLRRWADRVRKGETTLRTYYATPFPPAADRCAEAVDQVLLALPSDPAPVERWRDWQSAHPNVGLGAVGTWVRPGAETGLRVPHSPEQQARYLEATFSQLLDSTRASPPIVFVARWRDRSGPRLTSRRYGLHDATGSPRPAARVVRGVYTGTQRTFAFPAGAEPPSGPYGLVLFGWGLVALLGGLYAQNVFVRQTVGRYFTAPGFYRDALRDGHDLHPDANGLLLILVAGALGTVGTCAARLAALQPGTEHMLAALPSDLQSVLATGIEHPRTAGLVVGGGGLALLL
;
A
#
# COMPACT_ATOMS: atom_id res chain seq x y z
N MET A 1 14.38 53.99 -41.33
CA MET A 1 15.81 54.35 -41.40
C MET A 1 16.38 54.02 -40.02
N LEU A 2 17.36 53.09 -39.99
CA LEU A 2 17.89 52.29 -38.87
C LEU A 2 16.89 51.33 -38.18
N GLN A 3 16.86 50.02 -38.50
CA GLN A 3 17.83 48.95 -38.16
C GLN A 3 18.00 48.77 -36.65
N ARG A 4 17.42 47.72 -36.04
CA ARG A 4 17.86 46.29 -36.04
C ARG A 4 18.91 46.01 -34.97
N LEU A 5 18.70 44.84 -34.34
CA LEU A 5 19.59 44.03 -33.49
C LEU A 5 19.54 44.36 -31.99
N GLY A 6 19.24 43.44 -31.07
CA GLY A 6 18.99 41.99 -31.15
C GLY A 6 18.02 41.59 -30.02
N LEU A 7 17.17 40.59 -30.22
CA LEU A 7 17.51 39.16 -30.04
C LEU A 7 18.26 38.91 -28.72
N ALA A 8 17.93 37.94 -27.89
CA ALA A 8 16.86 36.96 -27.85
C ALA A 8 17.12 36.11 -26.60
N ALA A 9 16.05 35.50 -26.10
CA ALA A 9 16.02 34.05 -25.86
C ALA A 9 16.70 33.47 -24.61
N PHE A 10 15.90 32.60 -23.96
CA PHE A 10 16.29 31.31 -23.38
C PHE A 10 17.21 31.35 -22.14
N GLY A 11 17.08 30.48 -21.13
CA GLY A 11 16.23 29.31 -20.89
C GLY A 11 16.01 29.22 -19.36
N LEU A 12 14.93 28.63 -18.86
CA LEU A 12 14.62 27.20 -18.80
C LEU A 12 15.75 26.32 -18.25
N LEU A 13 15.41 25.64 -17.14
CA LEU A 13 16.06 24.45 -16.56
C LEU A 13 17.46 24.71 -15.97
N LEU A 14 17.84 24.23 -14.78
CA LEU A 14 18.04 22.83 -14.32
C LEU A 14 18.97 23.04 -13.09
N ILE A 15 18.85 22.45 -11.91
CA ILE A 15 19.28 21.08 -11.55
C ILE A 15 19.41 21.06 -10.02
N MET A 16 19.01 19.93 -9.47
CA MET A 16 19.58 19.24 -8.31
C MET A 16 20.62 20.00 -7.47
N GLY A 17 20.29 20.20 -6.20
CA GLY A 17 21.30 20.23 -5.13
C GLY A 17 21.56 18.80 -4.65
N ILE A 18 22.39 18.06 -5.38
CA ILE A 18 23.13 16.92 -4.82
C ILE A 18 24.13 17.51 -3.83
N GLY A 19 23.86 17.36 -2.54
CA GLY A 19 24.83 17.62 -1.48
C GLY A 19 25.81 16.45 -1.39
N THR A 20 26.91 16.57 -2.11
CA THR A 20 28.11 15.74 -1.96
C THR A 20 28.65 15.85 -0.53
N GLY A 21 28.76 14.72 0.15
CA GLY A 21 29.41 14.63 1.46
C GLY A 21 30.91 14.93 1.38
N PRO A 22 31.52 15.38 2.48
CA PRO A 22 32.97 15.53 2.56
C PRO A 22 33.63 14.16 2.72
N HIS A 23 34.71 13.99 1.96
CA HIS A 23 35.68 12.91 2.06
C HIS A 23 36.09 12.65 3.51
N SER A 24 35.97 11.40 3.95
CA SER A 24 36.70 10.89 5.10
C SER A 24 37.45 9.64 4.68
N THR A 25 38.71 9.66 5.06
CA THR A 25 39.83 8.83 4.66
C THR A 25 39.67 7.36 5.02
N VAL A 26 40.10 6.52 4.09
CA VAL A 26 40.28 5.08 4.22
C VAL A 26 41.31 4.78 5.31
N ALA A 27 40.90 4.05 6.34
CA ALA A 27 41.79 3.32 7.23
C ALA A 27 41.42 1.84 7.18
N SER A 28 42.37 1.03 6.70
CA SER A 28 42.26 -0.42 6.56
C SER A 28 42.05 -1.11 7.91
N PRO A 29 41.13 -2.09 8.01
CA PRO A 29 41.19 -3.10 9.05
C PRO A 29 41.88 -4.37 8.54
N SER A 30 42.74 -4.86 9.42
CA SER A 30 43.57 -6.06 9.36
C SER A 30 42.76 -7.34 9.16
N GLY A 31 43.44 -8.40 8.72
CA GLY A 31 42.89 -9.65 8.20
C GLY A 31 42.06 -10.53 9.14
N PRO A 32 41.60 -11.70 8.63
CA PRO A 32 40.58 -12.52 9.25
C PRO A 32 41.11 -13.30 10.45
N THR A 33 40.41 -13.22 11.58
CA THR A 33 40.59 -14.10 12.74
C THR A 33 39.49 -15.18 12.73
N PRO A 34 39.75 -16.44 13.13
CA PRO A 34 38.86 -17.57 12.89
C PRO A 34 37.53 -17.50 13.65
N ALA A 35 36.54 -18.21 13.12
CA ALA A 35 35.18 -18.31 13.62
C ALA A 35 35.08 -18.72 15.10
N ASP A 36 34.43 -17.87 15.90
CA ASP A 36 34.05 -18.17 17.28
C ASP A 36 32.76 -19.04 17.28
N PRO A 37 32.74 -20.20 17.97
CA PRO A 37 31.61 -21.12 18.02
C PRO A 37 30.42 -20.61 18.88
N ALA A 38 30.47 -19.38 19.39
CA ALA A 38 29.49 -18.82 20.32
C ALA A 38 28.17 -18.33 19.68
N ILE A 39 28.06 -18.26 18.36
CA ILE A 39 26.85 -17.77 17.67
C ILE A 39 25.71 -18.81 17.70
N SER A 40 26.04 -20.10 17.82
CA SER A 40 25.05 -21.18 17.81
C SER A 40 24.23 -21.27 19.10
N SER A 41 24.71 -20.74 20.23
CA SER A 41 23.96 -20.78 21.49
C SER A 41 22.96 -19.64 21.65
N VAL A 42 23.20 -18.47 21.05
CA VAL A 42 22.35 -17.27 21.15
C VAL A 42 21.02 -17.42 20.38
N LEU A 43 20.93 -18.37 19.43
CA LEU A 43 19.71 -18.63 18.67
C LEU A 43 18.80 -19.69 19.29
N SER A 44 19.30 -20.49 20.24
CA SER A 44 18.53 -21.54 20.91
C SER A 44 17.70 -21.02 22.09
N GLU A 45 18.01 -19.84 22.64
CA GLU A 45 17.21 -19.14 23.66
C GLU A 45 16.30 -18.04 23.07
N ARG A 46 15.87 -18.21 21.80
CA ARG A 46 14.95 -17.28 21.16
C ARG A 46 13.54 -17.46 21.76
N SER A 47 13.21 -16.59 22.70
CA SER A 47 11.97 -16.52 23.48
C SER A 47 10.69 -16.89 22.71
N ASP A 48 9.80 -17.62 23.41
CA ASP A 48 8.52 -18.27 23.02
C ASP A 48 7.47 -17.34 22.34
N SER A 49 7.75 -16.05 22.21
CA SER A 49 6.85 -15.02 21.67
C SER A 49 7.08 -14.64 20.21
N THR A 50 8.22 -15.03 19.61
CA THR A 50 8.56 -14.68 18.22
C THR A 50 7.66 -15.42 17.24
N ARG A 51 6.93 -14.70 16.38
CA ARG A 51 6.10 -15.31 15.33
C ARG A 51 6.45 -14.73 13.98
N LEU A 52 7.07 -15.55 13.12
CA LEU A 52 7.44 -15.20 11.76
C LEU A 52 6.48 -15.91 10.82
N GLY A 53 5.76 -15.16 10.00
CA GLY A 53 4.66 -15.72 9.23
C GLY A 53 4.33 -15.03 7.93
N VAL A 54 3.34 -15.58 7.25
CA VAL A 54 2.81 -15.02 6.01
C VAL A 54 1.30 -14.84 6.11
N VAL A 55 0.79 -13.83 5.39
CA VAL A 55 -0.64 -13.71 5.15
C VAL A 55 -1.02 -14.70 4.05
N TRP A 56 -2.01 -15.54 4.32
CA TRP A 56 -2.44 -16.61 3.42
C TRP A 56 -3.96 -16.60 3.21
N THR A 57 -4.36 -16.85 1.98
CA THR A 57 -5.75 -17.16 1.63
C THR A 57 -5.77 -18.61 1.19
N PRO A 58 -6.23 -19.55 2.03
CA PRO A 58 -6.18 -20.97 1.71
C PRO A 58 -7.00 -21.25 0.45
N PRO A 59 -6.52 -22.06 -0.50
CA PRO A 59 -7.35 -22.56 -1.61
C PRO A 59 -8.66 -23.19 -1.13
N ALA A 60 -9.69 -23.19 -1.99
CA ALA A 60 -10.98 -23.80 -1.64
C ALA A 60 -10.87 -25.33 -1.49
N ALA A 61 -10.01 -25.97 -2.30
CA ALA A 61 -9.73 -27.40 -2.23
C ALA A 61 -8.85 -27.73 -1.01
N PRO A 62 -9.30 -28.59 -0.07
CA PRO A 62 -8.55 -28.89 1.15
C PRO A 62 -7.15 -29.45 0.92
N ASP A 63 -6.98 -30.37 -0.04
CA ASP A 63 -5.67 -30.99 -0.31
C ASP A 63 -4.65 -29.98 -0.84
N SER A 64 -5.10 -29.07 -1.72
CA SER A 64 -4.28 -27.95 -2.18
C SER A 64 -3.90 -27.02 -1.04
N ALA A 65 -4.81 -26.78 -0.09
CA ALA A 65 -4.54 -25.97 1.08
C ALA A 65 -3.53 -26.62 2.05
N VAL A 66 -3.63 -27.94 2.28
CA VAL A 66 -2.66 -28.72 3.09
C VAL A 66 -1.27 -28.72 2.44
N SER A 67 -1.21 -28.87 1.11
CA SER A 67 0.04 -28.81 0.34
C SER A 67 0.68 -27.42 0.41
N GLU A 68 -0.11 -26.34 0.24
CA GLU A 68 0.37 -24.97 0.40
C GLU A 68 0.84 -24.68 1.82
N LEU A 69 0.11 -25.14 2.85
CA LEU A 69 0.49 -24.95 4.25
C LEU A 69 1.82 -25.64 4.58
N THR A 70 2.06 -26.82 4.02
CA THR A 70 3.35 -27.52 4.18
C THR A 70 4.48 -26.70 3.55
N ARG A 71 4.29 -26.15 2.34
CA ARG A 71 5.28 -25.25 1.73
C ARG A 71 5.53 -23.97 2.52
N ILE A 72 4.49 -23.45 3.19
CA ILE A 72 4.63 -22.30 4.09
C ILE A 72 5.51 -22.67 5.30
N ALA A 73 5.32 -23.85 5.89
CA ALA A 73 6.18 -24.33 6.97
C ALA A 73 7.63 -24.56 6.49
N ASP A 74 7.82 -25.13 5.29
CA ASP A 74 9.14 -25.34 4.68
C ASP A 74 9.89 -24.04 4.36
N LEU A 75 9.16 -22.91 4.29
CA LEU A 75 9.74 -21.57 4.24
C LEU A 75 10.41 -21.18 5.57
N GLY A 76 10.16 -21.90 6.65
CA GLY A 76 10.58 -21.56 8.01
C GLY A 76 9.55 -20.73 8.79
N ALA A 77 8.32 -20.60 8.30
CA ALA A 77 7.28 -19.87 9.01
C ALA A 77 6.87 -20.61 10.30
N THR A 78 6.67 -19.86 11.38
CA THR A 78 6.14 -20.36 12.66
C THR A 78 4.68 -19.94 12.90
N ALA A 79 4.17 -19.00 12.10
CA ALA A 79 2.79 -18.56 12.16
C ALA A 79 2.20 -18.30 10.77
N VAL A 80 0.87 -18.40 10.66
CA VAL A 80 0.14 -18.12 9.43
C VAL A 80 -1.09 -17.31 9.74
N ARG A 81 -1.23 -16.15 9.09
CA ARG A 81 -2.44 -15.34 9.17
C ARG A 81 -3.40 -15.72 8.06
N VAL A 82 -4.50 -16.35 8.41
CA VAL A 82 -5.47 -16.97 7.50
C VAL A 82 -6.65 -16.02 7.31
N SER A 83 -6.91 -15.64 6.06
CA SER A 83 -7.98 -14.70 5.71
C SER A 83 -9.37 -15.34 5.56
N ARG A 84 -9.49 -16.65 5.79
CA ARG A 84 -10.73 -17.44 5.74
C ARG A 84 -10.69 -18.53 6.81
N LEU A 85 -11.85 -19.00 7.24
CA LEU A 85 -11.96 -20.15 8.14
C LEU A 85 -11.29 -21.38 7.48
N PRO A 86 -10.24 -21.97 8.10
CA PRO A 86 -9.62 -23.17 7.56
C PRO A 86 -10.54 -24.39 7.73
N ALA A 87 -10.38 -25.37 6.84
CA ALA A 87 -10.98 -26.70 7.02
C ALA A 87 -10.29 -27.44 8.17
N ASP A 88 -10.97 -28.44 8.74
CA ASP A 88 -10.46 -29.28 9.85
C ASP A 88 -9.12 -29.95 9.49
N THR A 89 -9.00 -30.46 8.26
CA THR A 89 -7.76 -31.05 7.74
C THR A 89 -6.59 -30.07 7.69
N VAL A 90 -6.86 -28.78 7.43
CA VAL A 90 -5.83 -27.73 7.40
C VAL A 90 -5.39 -27.38 8.81
N ALA A 91 -6.32 -27.28 9.77
CA ALA A 91 -6.01 -27.05 11.18
C ALA A 91 -5.24 -28.24 11.79
N ALA A 92 -5.66 -29.47 11.51
CA ALA A 92 -4.95 -30.68 11.92
C ALA A 92 -3.53 -30.75 11.34
N ARG A 93 -3.32 -30.27 10.10
CA ARG A 93 -1.98 -30.17 9.52
C ARG A 93 -1.16 -29.10 10.22
N ALA A 94 -1.74 -27.95 10.54
CA ALA A 94 -1.06 -26.88 11.28
C ALA A 94 -0.58 -27.37 12.66
N ASP A 95 -1.39 -28.14 13.38
CA ASP A 95 -0.99 -28.75 14.67
C ASP A 95 0.27 -29.61 14.51
N ARG A 96 0.31 -30.49 13.50
CA ARG A 96 1.47 -31.37 13.23
C ARG A 96 2.72 -30.61 12.82
N LEU A 97 2.55 -29.47 12.17
CA LEU A 97 3.65 -28.61 11.74
C LEU A 97 4.10 -27.63 12.85
N GLY A 98 3.41 -27.59 14.00
CA GLY A 98 3.70 -26.63 15.06
C GLY A 98 3.43 -25.18 14.66
N LEU A 99 2.50 -24.94 13.74
CA LEU A 99 2.18 -23.60 13.25
C LEU A 99 1.14 -22.91 14.13
N HIS A 100 1.32 -21.61 14.35
CA HIS A 100 0.32 -20.76 15.00
C HIS A 100 -0.59 -20.09 13.97
N LEU A 101 -1.88 -20.43 13.99
CA LEU A 101 -2.89 -19.86 13.12
C LEU A 101 -3.54 -18.61 13.74
N TYR A 102 -3.51 -17.53 12.96
CA TYR A 102 -4.19 -16.26 13.21
C TYR A 102 -5.35 -16.17 12.22
N VAL A 103 -6.57 -16.43 12.65
CA VAL A 103 -7.72 -16.57 11.74
C VAL A 103 -8.54 -15.29 11.76
N ASP A 104 -8.59 -14.58 10.62
CA ASP A 104 -9.42 -13.38 10.45
C ASP A 104 -10.90 -13.77 10.27
N LEU A 105 -11.79 -13.11 11.00
CA LEU A 105 -13.22 -13.05 10.68
C LEU A 105 -13.41 -12.28 9.36
N PRO A 106 -14.50 -12.54 8.61
CA PRO A 106 -14.77 -11.91 7.32
C PRO A 106 -15.28 -10.46 7.46
N VAL A 107 -14.66 -9.67 8.35
CA VAL A 107 -14.97 -8.26 8.58
C VAL A 107 -13.78 -7.42 8.10
N ALA A 108 -13.96 -6.71 6.99
CA ALA A 108 -12.89 -5.90 6.42
C ALA A 108 -13.38 -4.61 5.78
N TYR A 109 -12.66 -3.52 6.04
CA TYR A 109 -12.89 -2.20 5.43
C TYR A 109 -14.30 -1.65 5.64
N VAL A 110 -14.81 -1.79 6.87
CA VAL A 110 -16.10 -1.24 7.26
C VAL A 110 -15.93 0.04 8.06
N SER A 111 -16.91 0.93 7.95
CA SER A 111 -16.99 2.13 8.79
C SER A 111 -17.27 1.77 10.25
N ALA A 112 -16.96 2.68 11.17
CA ALA A 112 -17.22 2.49 12.60
C ALA A 112 -18.70 2.24 12.91
N THR A 113 -19.62 2.85 12.15
CA THR A 113 -21.07 2.71 12.33
C THR A 113 -21.60 1.34 11.88
N GLN A 114 -21.03 0.78 10.80
CA GLN A 114 -21.43 -0.52 10.25
C GLN A 114 -20.75 -1.72 10.94
N LEU A 115 -19.76 -1.46 11.80
CA LEU A 115 -18.93 -2.49 12.39
C LEU A 115 -19.74 -3.50 13.22
N GLN A 116 -20.69 -3.02 14.04
CA GLN A 116 -21.50 -3.88 14.89
C GLN A 116 -22.34 -4.86 14.07
N ASP A 117 -23.03 -4.38 13.03
CA ASP A 117 -23.89 -5.20 12.18
C ASP A 117 -23.07 -6.18 11.33
N THR A 118 -21.92 -5.74 10.83
CA THR A 118 -21.02 -6.61 10.06
C THR A 118 -20.44 -7.71 10.93
N LEU A 119 -20.04 -7.40 12.17
CA LEU A 119 -19.60 -8.39 13.13
C LEU A 119 -20.76 -9.35 13.47
N ALA A 120 -21.98 -8.86 13.68
CA ALA A 120 -23.15 -9.72 13.90
C ALA A 120 -23.35 -10.75 12.78
N GLY A 121 -23.19 -10.35 11.52
CA GLY A 121 -23.19 -11.26 10.36
C GLY A 121 -22.07 -12.31 10.38
N ALA A 122 -20.94 -12.05 11.05
CA ALA A 122 -19.83 -12.97 11.21
C ALA A 122 -20.00 -13.96 12.39
N ALA A 123 -21.08 -13.88 13.16
CA ALA A 123 -21.31 -14.77 14.32
C ALA A 123 -21.25 -16.27 13.97
N PRO A 124 -21.87 -16.75 12.86
CA PRO A 124 -21.78 -18.16 12.50
C PRO A 124 -20.35 -18.62 12.19
N THR A 125 -19.53 -17.73 11.61
CA THR A 125 -18.11 -18.01 11.35
C THR A 125 -17.32 -18.10 12.66
N LEU A 126 -17.59 -17.21 13.62
CA LEU A 126 -16.98 -17.27 14.94
C LEU A 126 -17.34 -18.56 15.68
N ASP A 127 -18.62 -18.96 15.67
CA ASP A 127 -19.06 -20.16 16.38
C ASP A 127 -18.39 -21.43 15.81
N ARG A 128 -18.25 -21.51 14.47
CA ARG A 128 -17.48 -22.58 13.80
C ARG A 128 -15.99 -22.53 14.13
N LEU A 129 -15.39 -21.34 14.14
CA LEU A 129 -13.98 -21.15 14.49
C LEU A 129 -13.70 -21.60 15.92
N ARG A 130 -14.57 -21.26 16.87
CA ARG A 130 -14.45 -21.71 18.26
C ARG A 130 -14.57 -23.22 18.40
N ALA A 131 -15.52 -23.83 17.69
CA ALA A 131 -15.65 -25.29 17.67
C ALA A 131 -14.39 -25.97 17.10
N LEU A 132 -13.74 -25.35 16.10
CA LEU A 132 -12.49 -25.82 15.52
C LEU A 132 -11.31 -25.62 16.49
N ALA A 133 -11.21 -24.45 17.14
CA ALA A 133 -10.14 -24.14 18.09
C ALA A 133 -10.12 -25.07 19.31
N ARG A 134 -11.29 -25.56 19.76
CA ARG A 134 -11.37 -26.60 20.81
C ARG A 134 -10.69 -27.90 20.44
N ARG A 135 -10.56 -28.20 19.14
CA ARG A 135 -9.94 -29.44 18.64
C ARG A 135 -8.49 -29.25 18.21
N HIS A 136 -8.07 -28.00 17.94
CA HIS A 136 -6.79 -27.69 17.31
C HIS A 136 -6.07 -26.57 18.06
N ALA A 137 -5.00 -26.94 18.77
CA ALA A 137 -4.18 -26.01 19.55
C ALA A 137 -3.41 -25.00 18.68
N SER A 138 -3.22 -25.30 17.38
CA SER A 138 -2.65 -24.36 16.41
C SER A 138 -3.46 -23.08 16.27
N ILE A 139 -4.77 -23.11 16.49
CA ILE A 139 -5.63 -21.91 16.42
C ILE A 139 -5.47 -21.15 17.73
N THR A 140 -4.71 -20.07 17.67
CA THR A 140 -4.33 -19.30 18.86
C THR A 140 -4.89 -17.88 18.87
N HIS A 141 -5.17 -17.32 17.68
CA HIS A 141 -5.59 -15.93 17.54
C HIS A 141 -6.79 -15.77 16.61
N VAL A 142 -7.70 -14.87 16.98
CA VAL A 142 -8.90 -14.51 16.21
C VAL A 142 -8.85 -13.02 15.84
N GLY A 143 -8.81 -12.75 14.53
CA GLY A 143 -8.86 -11.39 14.00
C GLY A 143 -10.29 -10.90 13.89
N LEU A 144 -10.69 -9.93 14.72
CA LEU A 144 -12.05 -9.41 14.74
C LEU A 144 -12.39 -8.59 13.50
N ALA A 145 -11.44 -7.77 13.04
CA ALA A 145 -11.63 -6.90 11.90
C ALA A 145 -10.30 -6.50 11.25
N ARG A 146 -10.33 -6.15 9.95
CA ARG A 146 -9.17 -5.68 9.20
C ARG A 146 -9.47 -4.39 8.44
N GLY A 147 -8.65 -3.36 8.64
CA GLY A 147 -8.81 -2.07 7.98
C GLY A 147 -10.15 -1.40 8.28
N THR A 148 -10.75 -1.70 9.43
CA THR A 148 -11.93 -0.96 9.93
C THR A 148 -11.48 0.38 10.47
N ASP A 149 -12.34 1.38 10.38
CA ASP A 149 -12.08 2.70 10.95
C ASP A 149 -12.03 2.65 12.49
N THR A 150 -10.83 2.49 13.04
CA THR A 150 -10.54 2.53 14.49
C THR A 150 -10.16 3.94 14.97
N THR A 151 -10.29 4.95 14.10
CA THR A 151 -10.01 6.34 14.48
C THR A 151 -11.16 7.00 15.24
N VAL A 152 -12.33 6.35 15.23
CA VAL A 152 -13.55 6.80 15.87
C VAL A 152 -13.86 5.94 17.11
N PRO A 153 -14.07 6.55 18.30
CA PRO A 153 -14.34 5.80 19.54
C PRO A 153 -15.54 4.84 19.48
N ALA A 154 -16.52 5.11 18.61
CA ALA A 154 -17.70 4.27 18.41
C ALA A 154 -17.35 2.84 17.96
N ALA A 155 -16.20 2.62 17.30
CA ALA A 155 -15.75 1.29 16.88
C ALA A 155 -15.28 0.41 18.06
N CYS A 156 -14.88 1.01 19.19
CA CYS A 156 -14.18 0.28 20.24
C CYS A 156 -15.11 -0.60 21.08
N ALA A 157 -16.34 -0.15 21.36
CA ALA A 157 -17.30 -0.94 22.12
C ALA A 157 -17.74 -2.23 21.40
N PRO A 158 -18.07 -2.21 20.09
CA PRO A 158 -18.25 -3.43 19.30
C PRO A 158 -17.05 -4.38 19.37
N LEU A 159 -15.82 -3.89 19.15
CA LEU A 159 -14.61 -4.72 19.21
C LEU A 159 -14.45 -5.38 20.58
N ARG A 160 -14.60 -4.63 21.67
CA ARG A 160 -14.46 -5.14 23.04
C ARG A 160 -15.49 -6.23 23.35
N ARG A 161 -16.77 -6.01 23.01
CA ARG A 161 -17.83 -7.02 23.19
C ARG A 161 -17.53 -8.32 22.44
N TRP A 162 -16.97 -8.19 21.24
CA TRP A 162 -16.61 -9.35 20.43
C TRP A 162 -15.36 -10.06 20.95
N ALA A 163 -14.36 -9.31 21.43
CA ALA A 163 -13.21 -9.88 22.13
C ALA A 163 -13.66 -10.68 23.37
N ASP A 164 -14.56 -10.11 24.19
CA ASP A 164 -15.17 -10.80 25.33
C ASP A 164 -15.92 -12.07 24.91
N ARG A 165 -16.67 -12.02 23.80
CA ARG A 165 -17.38 -13.20 23.26
C ARG A 165 -16.43 -14.30 22.81
N VAL A 166 -15.27 -13.97 22.24
CA VAL A 166 -14.24 -14.95 21.87
C VAL A 166 -13.70 -15.63 23.13
N ARG A 167 -13.33 -14.84 24.14
CA ARG A 167 -12.77 -15.34 25.41
C ARG A 167 -13.77 -16.14 26.24
N LYS A 168 -15.07 -15.83 26.15
CA LYS A 168 -16.13 -16.48 26.94
C LYS A 168 -16.25 -17.96 26.57
N GLY A 169 -15.52 -18.82 27.29
CA GLY A 169 -15.49 -20.27 27.15
C GLY A 169 -14.22 -20.84 26.52
N GLU A 170 -13.24 -20.00 26.13
CA GLU A 170 -11.95 -20.43 25.55
C GLU A 170 -10.84 -19.49 26.05
N THR A 171 -10.22 -19.79 27.20
CA THR A 171 -9.25 -18.88 27.86
C THR A 171 -7.92 -18.72 27.12
N THR A 172 -7.65 -19.58 26.14
CA THR A 172 -6.37 -19.60 25.40
C THR A 172 -6.41 -18.78 24.11
N LEU A 173 -7.59 -18.43 23.60
CA LEU A 173 -7.72 -17.65 22.37
C LEU A 173 -7.47 -16.17 22.64
N ARG A 174 -6.55 -15.59 21.87
CA ARG A 174 -6.28 -14.15 21.85
C ARG A 174 -7.00 -13.48 20.69
N THR A 175 -7.34 -12.22 20.87
CA THR A 175 -8.07 -11.40 19.90
C THR A 175 -7.18 -10.31 19.35
N TYR A 176 -7.36 -9.99 18.08
CA TYR A 176 -6.69 -8.85 17.47
C TYR A 176 -7.59 -8.14 16.47
N TYR A 177 -7.22 -6.92 16.10
CA TYR A 177 -7.65 -6.32 14.84
C TYR A 177 -6.42 -5.88 14.05
N ALA A 178 -6.59 -5.72 12.73
CA ALA A 178 -5.52 -5.22 11.88
C ALA A 178 -5.81 -3.81 11.37
N THR A 179 -4.89 -2.89 11.56
CA THR A 179 -5.08 -1.45 11.27
C THR A 179 -3.95 -0.85 10.44
N PRO A 180 -4.24 0.04 9.48
CA PRO A 180 -3.23 0.86 8.83
C PRO A 180 -2.92 2.16 9.60
N PHE A 181 -3.72 2.51 10.62
CA PHE A 181 -3.67 3.83 11.25
C PHE A 181 -2.46 3.99 12.17
N PRO A 182 -1.92 5.22 12.31
CA PRO A 182 -0.91 5.52 13.33
C PRO A 182 -1.48 5.37 14.74
N PRO A 183 -0.62 5.19 15.76
CA PRO A 183 -1.08 5.05 17.14
C PRO A 183 -1.81 6.31 17.64
N ALA A 184 -1.41 7.50 17.18
CA ALA A 184 -2.05 8.77 17.55
C ALA A 184 -3.50 8.92 17.04
N ALA A 185 -3.86 8.21 15.97
CA ALA A 185 -5.20 8.26 15.40
C ALA A 185 -6.10 7.12 15.93
N ASP A 186 -5.52 5.99 16.31
CA ASP A 186 -6.27 4.83 16.80
C ASP A 186 -6.85 5.07 18.20
N ARG A 187 -8.12 4.67 18.39
CA ARG A 187 -8.85 4.82 19.66
C ARG A 187 -9.20 3.50 20.34
N CYS A 188 -8.88 2.36 19.72
CA CYS A 188 -9.43 1.06 20.07
C CYS A 188 -8.38 0.00 20.41
N ALA A 189 -7.11 0.37 20.56
CA ALA A 189 -6.02 -0.56 20.89
C ALA A 189 -6.31 -1.42 22.13
N GLU A 190 -6.94 -0.86 23.17
CA GLU A 190 -7.33 -1.57 24.40
C GLU A 190 -8.59 -2.43 24.27
N ALA A 191 -9.24 -2.47 23.11
CA ALA A 191 -10.44 -3.29 22.91
C ALA A 191 -10.13 -4.77 22.68
N VAL A 192 -8.87 -5.12 22.38
CA VAL A 192 -8.40 -6.46 22.02
C VAL A 192 -7.09 -6.80 22.73
N ASP A 193 -6.66 -8.05 22.64
CA ASP A 193 -5.42 -8.50 23.30
C ASP A 193 -4.15 -8.06 22.55
N GLN A 194 -4.25 -7.87 21.23
CA GLN A 194 -3.14 -7.47 20.37
C GLN A 194 -3.58 -6.60 19.18
N VAL A 195 -2.76 -5.63 18.78
CA VAL A 195 -2.94 -4.87 17.52
C VAL A 195 -1.97 -5.38 16.45
N LEU A 196 -2.45 -5.59 15.23
CA LEU A 196 -1.62 -5.97 14.09
C LEU A 196 -1.55 -4.88 13.02
N LEU A 197 -0.37 -4.36 12.72
CA LEU A 197 -0.21 -3.28 11.74
C LEU A 197 -0.28 -3.80 10.32
N ALA A 198 -1.25 -3.31 9.54
CA ALA A 198 -1.40 -3.60 8.14
C ALA A 198 -0.71 -2.50 7.31
N LEU A 199 0.58 -2.71 7.01
CA LEU A 199 1.46 -1.73 6.36
C LEU A 199 1.98 -2.23 4.99
N PRO A 200 1.11 -2.69 4.07
CA PRO A 200 1.56 -2.98 2.72
C PRO A 200 2.03 -1.68 2.05
N SER A 201 3.20 -1.72 1.43
CA SER A 201 3.82 -0.61 0.70
C SER A 201 4.21 0.60 1.53
N ASP A 202 4.20 0.48 2.87
CA ASP A 202 4.74 1.52 3.72
C ASP A 202 6.28 1.60 3.54
N PRO A 203 6.86 2.79 3.33
CA PRO A 203 8.30 2.93 3.13
C PRO A 203 9.13 2.69 4.41
N ALA A 204 8.52 2.80 5.59
CA ALA A 204 9.19 2.72 6.88
C ALA A 204 8.37 1.87 7.89
N PRO A 205 8.09 0.58 7.59
CA PRO A 205 7.21 -0.24 8.41
C PRO A 205 7.77 -0.49 9.82
N VAL A 206 9.10 -0.49 9.98
CA VAL A 206 9.76 -0.72 11.27
C VAL A 206 9.64 0.51 12.18
N GLU A 207 9.75 1.72 11.63
CA GLU A 207 9.53 2.96 12.38
C GLU A 207 8.09 3.03 12.88
N ARG A 208 7.12 2.77 11.99
CA ARG A 208 5.69 2.68 12.33
C ARG A 208 5.41 1.67 13.45
N TRP A 209 6.08 0.53 13.41
CA TRP A 209 5.97 -0.48 14.46
C TRP A 209 6.56 0.00 15.79
N ARG A 210 7.71 0.67 15.78
CA ARG A 210 8.31 1.25 17.00
C ARG A 210 7.44 2.34 17.62
N ASP A 211 6.85 3.22 16.80
CA ASP A 211 5.91 4.24 17.27
C ASP A 211 4.75 3.58 18.02
N TRP A 212 4.19 2.52 17.44
CA TRP A 212 3.12 1.75 18.06
C TRP A 212 3.57 1.01 19.32
N GLN A 213 4.74 0.39 19.30
CA GLN A 213 5.30 -0.33 20.45
C GLN A 213 5.55 0.61 21.64
N SER A 214 5.93 1.87 21.36
CA SER A 214 6.12 2.89 22.40
C SER A 214 4.81 3.32 23.07
N ALA A 215 3.69 3.26 22.34
CA ALA A 215 2.37 3.61 22.83
C ALA A 215 1.61 2.41 23.44
N HIS A 216 1.84 1.19 22.92
CA HIS A 216 1.14 -0.03 23.33
C HIS A 216 2.09 -1.24 23.29
N PRO A 217 2.17 -2.05 24.35
CA PRO A 217 3.16 -3.14 24.44
C PRO A 217 2.85 -4.33 23.51
N ASN A 218 1.58 -4.58 23.20
CA ASN A 218 1.13 -5.77 22.46
C ASN A 218 0.82 -5.45 21.00
N VAL A 219 1.87 -5.18 20.21
CA VAL A 219 1.74 -4.83 18.78
C VAL A 219 2.62 -5.72 17.91
N GLY A 220 2.05 -6.22 16.80
CA GLY A 220 2.76 -6.95 15.75
C GLY A 220 2.59 -6.30 14.38
N LEU A 221 3.41 -6.73 13.42
CA LEU A 221 3.30 -6.40 12.01
C LEU A 221 2.36 -7.41 11.32
N GLY A 222 1.12 -7.03 11.09
CA GLY A 222 0.06 -7.87 10.53
C GLY A 222 0.10 -8.11 9.02
N ALA A 223 0.82 -7.26 8.28
CA ALA A 223 1.04 -7.36 6.85
C ALA A 223 2.15 -6.37 6.44
N VAL A 224 3.31 -6.88 6.01
CA VAL A 224 4.42 -6.10 5.45
C VAL A 224 4.83 -6.60 4.08
N GLY A 225 5.28 -5.71 3.22
CA GLY A 225 5.71 -6.06 1.87
C GLY A 225 5.42 -4.93 0.90
N THR A 226 6.02 -5.00 -0.28
CA THR A 226 5.73 -4.09 -1.38
C THR A 226 5.21 -4.86 -2.58
N TRP A 227 4.59 -4.14 -3.52
CA TRP A 227 3.98 -4.75 -4.69
C TRP A 227 4.95 -4.80 -5.87
N VAL A 228 4.73 -5.80 -6.71
CA VAL A 228 5.36 -5.99 -8.02
C VAL A 228 4.34 -5.64 -9.10
N ARG A 229 4.77 -4.92 -10.14
CA ARG A 229 3.93 -4.67 -11.31
C ARG A 229 3.85 -5.95 -12.16
N PRO A 230 2.66 -6.38 -12.63
CA PRO A 230 2.55 -7.47 -13.59
C PRO A 230 3.43 -7.19 -14.82
N GLY A 231 4.24 -8.16 -15.23
CA GLY A 231 5.15 -8.04 -16.37
C GLY A 231 6.31 -7.05 -16.18
N ALA A 232 6.61 -6.61 -14.94
CA ALA A 232 7.80 -5.81 -14.68
C ALA A 232 9.07 -6.55 -15.14
N GLU A 233 9.98 -5.79 -15.76
CA GLU A 233 11.35 -6.25 -16.00
C GLU A 233 12.08 -6.51 -14.67
N THR A 234 13.15 -7.30 -14.74
CA THR A 234 13.96 -7.70 -13.58
C THR A 234 14.98 -6.63 -13.20
N GLY A 235 15.24 -6.50 -11.90
CA GLY A 235 16.39 -5.77 -11.35
C GLY A 235 16.04 -4.65 -10.39
N LEU A 236 17.00 -4.29 -9.52
CA LEU A 236 16.81 -3.32 -8.43
C LEU A 236 16.50 -1.89 -8.89
N ARG A 237 16.93 -1.49 -10.08
CA ARG A 237 16.66 -0.16 -10.65
C ARG A 237 15.29 -0.08 -11.32
N VAL A 238 14.65 -1.22 -11.60
CA VAL A 238 13.32 -1.25 -12.21
C VAL A 238 12.26 -1.07 -11.11
N PRO A 239 11.47 0.01 -11.12
CA PRO A 239 10.43 0.25 -10.11
C PRO A 239 9.39 -0.86 -10.09
N HIS A 240 9.11 -1.37 -8.89
CA HIS A 240 8.16 -2.45 -8.64
C HIS A 240 8.53 -3.76 -9.36
N SER A 241 9.83 -4.07 -9.46
CA SER A 241 10.33 -5.37 -9.90
C SER A 241 10.29 -6.43 -8.80
N PRO A 242 10.38 -7.73 -9.14
CA PRO A 242 10.53 -8.79 -8.16
C PRO A 242 11.76 -8.63 -7.24
N GLU A 243 12.87 -8.08 -7.76
CA GLU A 243 14.09 -7.81 -6.99
C GLU A 243 13.93 -6.64 -6.03
N GLN A 244 13.22 -5.58 -6.42
CA GLN A 244 12.89 -4.49 -5.49
C GLN A 244 12.02 -4.98 -4.34
N GLN A 245 11.06 -5.87 -4.61
CA GLN A 245 10.27 -6.51 -3.55
C GLN A 245 11.16 -7.28 -2.57
N ALA A 246 12.13 -8.04 -3.09
CA ALA A 246 13.08 -8.79 -2.29
C ALA A 246 13.96 -7.87 -1.43
N ARG A 247 14.51 -6.81 -2.03
CA ARG A 247 15.34 -5.80 -1.33
C ARG A 247 14.57 -5.07 -0.25
N TYR A 248 13.30 -4.73 -0.50
CA TYR A 248 12.42 -4.12 0.51
C TYR A 248 12.26 -5.02 1.75
N LEU A 249 11.99 -6.30 1.55
CA LEU A 249 11.83 -7.26 2.66
C LEU A 249 13.16 -7.50 3.39
N GLU A 250 14.27 -7.62 2.66
CA GLU A 250 15.61 -7.76 3.25
C GLU A 250 15.92 -6.58 4.17
N ALA A 251 15.74 -5.34 3.68
CA ALA A 251 15.96 -4.14 4.47
C ALA A 251 15.04 -4.08 5.71
N THR A 252 13.76 -4.43 5.53
CA THR A 252 12.77 -4.48 6.62
C THR A 252 13.20 -5.46 7.70
N PHE A 253 13.58 -6.69 7.33
CA PHE A 253 13.99 -7.72 8.29
C PHE A 253 15.30 -7.38 8.99
N SER A 254 16.29 -6.84 8.28
CA SER A 254 17.55 -6.40 8.89
C SER A 254 17.30 -5.36 9.97
N GLN A 255 16.54 -4.31 9.66
CA GLN A 255 16.20 -3.27 10.64
C GLN A 255 15.39 -3.82 11.82
N LEU A 256 14.45 -4.71 11.55
CA LEU A 256 13.57 -5.26 12.57
C LEU A 256 14.37 -6.15 13.54
N LEU A 257 15.09 -7.14 13.02
CA LEU A 257 15.85 -8.11 13.82
C LEU A 257 17.03 -7.48 14.58
N ASP A 258 17.66 -6.45 14.03
CA ASP A 258 18.69 -5.70 14.76
C ASP A 258 18.09 -4.88 15.91
N SER A 259 16.89 -4.32 15.73
CA SER A 259 16.24 -3.52 16.78
C SER A 259 15.58 -4.32 17.90
N THR A 260 15.32 -5.61 17.68
CA THR A 260 14.51 -6.43 18.59
C THR A 260 15.31 -7.41 19.44
N ARG A 261 16.62 -7.16 19.67
CA ARG A 261 17.51 -8.07 20.42
C ARG A 261 17.00 -8.47 21.82
N ALA A 262 16.01 -7.76 22.38
CA ALA A 262 15.38 -8.07 23.66
C ALA A 262 13.92 -8.59 23.59
N SER A 263 13.21 -8.44 22.46
CA SER A 263 11.83 -8.93 22.30
C SER A 263 11.44 -9.02 20.81
N PRO A 264 11.50 -10.21 20.20
CA PRO A 264 11.26 -10.35 18.77
C PRO A 264 9.77 -10.17 18.42
N PRO A 265 9.45 -9.52 17.29
CA PRO A 265 8.08 -9.15 16.97
C PRO A 265 7.32 -10.30 16.31
N ILE A 266 5.99 -10.17 16.35
CA ILE A 266 5.08 -10.91 15.48
C ILE A 266 5.07 -10.23 14.11
N VAL A 267 5.37 -10.96 13.03
CA VAL A 267 5.52 -10.40 11.68
C VAL A 267 4.88 -11.30 10.64
N PHE A 268 4.00 -10.72 9.83
CA PHE A 268 3.38 -11.38 8.69
C PHE A 268 3.74 -10.67 7.39
N VAL A 269 4.35 -11.39 6.46
CA VAL A 269 4.59 -10.89 5.10
C VAL A 269 3.30 -10.97 4.29
N ALA A 270 2.89 -9.86 3.68
CA ALA A 270 1.80 -9.80 2.72
C ALA A 270 2.37 -10.05 1.32
N ARG A 271 2.10 -11.19 0.68
CA ARG A 271 1.35 -12.39 1.13
C ARG A 271 1.92 -13.66 0.49
N TRP A 272 1.46 -14.86 0.85
CA TRP A 272 1.99 -16.12 0.30
C TRP A 272 1.97 -16.18 -1.23
N ARG A 273 0.82 -15.86 -1.84
CA ARG A 273 0.55 -15.96 -3.28
C ARG A 273 -0.31 -14.80 -3.75
N ASP A 274 -0.12 -14.35 -4.98
CA ASP A 274 -1.00 -13.36 -5.60
C ASP A 274 -2.44 -13.86 -5.65
N ARG A 275 -3.39 -12.96 -5.38
CA ARG A 275 -4.82 -13.27 -5.37
C ARG A 275 -5.44 -13.08 -6.76
N SER A 276 -6.46 -13.86 -7.07
CA SER A 276 -7.42 -13.57 -8.14
C SER A 276 -8.33 -12.40 -7.72
N GLY A 277 -8.57 -11.45 -8.63
CA GLY A 277 -9.37 -10.25 -8.37
C GLY A 277 -8.83 -9.32 -7.25
N PRO A 278 -7.56 -8.88 -7.30
CA PRO A 278 -7.14 -7.77 -6.44
C PRO A 278 -7.93 -6.51 -6.82
N ARG A 279 -8.08 -5.59 -5.86
CA ARG A 279 -8.76 -4.28 -6.11
C ARG A 279 -8.00 -3.45 -7.15
N LEU A 280 -6.67 -3.58 -7.15
CA LEU A 280 -5.79 -3.06 -8.19
C LEU A 280 -5.01 -4.25 -8.80
N THR A 281 -5.33 -4.61 -10.03
CA THR A 281 -4.67 -5.63 -10.85
C THR A 281 -3.20 -5.33 -11.10
N SER A 282 -2.83 -4.05 -11.08
CA SER A 282 -1.46 -3.55 -11.21
C SER A 282 -0.57 -3.81 -9.99
N ARG A 283 -1.14 -4.19 -8.83
CA ARG A 283 -0.39 -4.42 -7.59
C ARG A 283 -0.41 -5.89 -7.18
N ARG A 284 0.76 -6.51 -7.17
CA ARG A 284 0.97 -7.93 -6.81
C ARG A 284 1.89 -8.07 -5.61
N TYR A 285 1.36 -8.52 -4.48
CA TYR A 285 2.08 -8.61 -3.20
C TYR A 285 2.60 -10.02 -2.89
N GLY A 286 2.24 -11.03 -3.68
CA GLY A 286 2.60 -12.41 -3.43
C GLY A 286 4.12 -12.63 -3.40
N LEU A 287 4.60 -13.44 -2.46
CA LEU A 287 5.91 -14.08 -2.53
C LEU A 287 5.97 -15.07 -3.71
N HIS A 288 4.82 -15.61 -4.07
CA HIS A 288 4.58 -16.40 -5.27
C HIS A 288 3.60 -15.67 -6.18
N ASP A 289 3.78 -15.81 -7.48
CA ASP A 289 2.83 -15.27 -8.44
C ASP A 289 1.49 -16.05 -8.46
N ALA A 290 0.56 -15.64 -9.32
CA ALA A 290 -0.74 -16.30 -9.42
C ALA A 290 -0.64 -17.76 -9.92
N THR A 291 0.45 -18.17 -10.57
CA THR A 291 0.71 -19.58 -11.00
C THR A 291 1.32 -20.42 -9.88
N GLY A 292 1.85 -19.77 -8.84
CA GLY A 292 2.56 -20.42 -7.74
C GLY A 292 4.08 -20.40 -7.90
N SER A 293 4.61 -19.72 -8.92
CA SER A 293 6.04 -19.58 -9.14
C SER A 293 6.64 -18.62 -8.10
N PRO A 294 7.76 -18.98 -7.43
CA PRO A 294 8.37 -18.15 -6.40
C PRO A 294 9.06 -16.93 -7.00
N ARG A 295 8.91 -15.77 -6.34
CA ARG A 295 9.68 -14.56 -6.61
C ARG A 295 10.98 -14.55 -5.79
N PRO A 296 11.99 -13.72 -6.13
CA PRO A 296 13.21 -13.59 -5.34
C PRO A 296 12.95 -13.27 -3.85
N ALA A 297 11.86 -12.55 -3.56
CA ALA A 297 11.40 -12.27 -2.21
C ALA A 297 11.15 -13.53 -1.36
N ALA A 298 10.68 -14.64 -1.95
CA ALA A 298 10.50 -15.90 -1.23
C ALA A 298 11.82 -16.45 -0.68
N ARG A 299 12.94 -16.28 -1.42
CA ARG A 299 14.27 -16.68 -0.97
C ARG A 299 14.75 -15.83 0.21
N VAL A 300 14.47 -14.53 0.18
CA VAL A 300 14.76 -13.62 1.30
C VAL A 300 14.04 -14.07 2.56
N VAL A 301 12.72 -14.25 2.47
CA VAL A 301 11.90 -14.69 3.60
C VAL A 301 12.41 -16.03 4.14
N ARG A 302 12.67 -17.00 3.25
CA ARG A 302 13.22 -18.30 3.66
C ARG A 302 14.51 -18.15 4.44
N GLY A 303 15.51 -17.48 3.86
CA GLY A 303 16.82 -17.34 4.48
C GLY A 303 16.78 -16.64 5.84
N VAL A 304 15.89 -15.65 6.01
CA VAL A 304 15.70 -14.96 7.28
C VAL A 304 14.97 -15.85 8.29
N TYR A 305 13.90 -16.54 7.87
CA TYR A 305 13.06 -17.35 8.76
C TYR A 305 13.80 -18.59 9.26
N THR A 306 14.59 -19.24 8.40
CA THR A 306 15.45 -20.38 8.77
C THR A 306 16.76 -19.95 9.40
N GLY A 307 17.08 -18.65 9.41
CA GLY A 307 18.35 -18.11 9.93
C GLY A 307 19.58 -18.46 9.07
N THR A 308 19.41 -18.98 7.87
CA THR A 308 20.50 -19.45 7.01
C THR A 308 21.16 -18.35 6.18
N GLN A 309 20.45 -17.25 5.90
CA GLN A 309 20.96 -16.17 5.05
C GLN A 309 20.31 -14.83 5.39
N ARG A 310 21.13 -13.78 5.57
CA ARG A 310 20.66 -12.41 5.85
C ARG A 310 20.99 -11.40 4.75
N THR A 311 21.94 -11.73 3.87
CA THR A 311 22.41 -10.83 2.81
C THR A 311 22.16 -11.46 1.45
N PHE A 312 21.56 -10.70 0.54
CA PHE A 312 21.18 -11.19 -0.78
C PHE A 312 21.74 -10.28 -1.88
N ALA A 313 22.26 -10.92 -2.94
CA ALA A 313 22.68 -10.24 -4.15
C ALA A 313 21.55 -10.31 -5.19
N PHE A 314 21.20 -9.16 -5.77
CA PHE A 314 20.21 -9.06 -6.84
C PHE A 314 20.81 -8.32 -8.03
N PRO A 315 20.40 -8.68 -9.26
CA PRO A 315 20.82 -7.94 -10.44
C PRO A 315 20.36 -6.47 -10.35
N ALA A 316 21.21 -5.56 -10.83
CA ALA A 316 20.88 -4.14 -10.83
C ALA A 316 19.74 -3.81 -11.81
N GLY A 317 19.69 -4.47 -12.97
CA GLY A 317 18.75 -4.13 -14.04
C GLY A 317 19.06 -2.81 -14.75
N ALA A 318 18.32 -2.53 -15.82
CA ALA A 318 18.34 -1.25 -16.50
C ALA A 318 17.36 -0.29 -15.83
N GLU A 319 17.74 0.98 -15.71
CA GLU A 319 16.79 2.00 -15.29
C GLU A 319 15.82 2.25 -16.46
N PRO A 320 14.50 2.26 -16.22
CA PRO A 320 13.55 2.60 -17.27
C PRO A 320 13.87 4.01 -17.79
N PRO A 321 13.64 4.28 -19.09
CA PRO A 321 13.87 5.61 -19.66
C PRO A 321 13.16 6.67 -18.83
N SER A 322 13.87 7.78 -18.58
CA SER A 322 13.46 8.85 -17.68
C SER A 322 12.05 9.36 -18.00
N GLY A 323 11.39 9.82 -16.94
CA GLY A 323 9.93 9.94 -16.82
C GLY A 323 9.16 10.74 -17.89
N PRO A 324 7.84 10.87 -17.72
CA PRO A 324 6.94 11.32 -18.78
C PRO A 324 6.99 12.84 -18.95
N TYR A 325 8.07 13.36 -19.54
CA TYR A 325 8.24 14.78 -19.91
C TYR A 325 7.08 15.30 -20.76
N GLY A 326 6.39 14.42 -21.51
CA GLY A 326 5.26 14.79 -22.35
C GLY A 326 4.13 15.51 -21.61
N LEU A 327 3.81 15.14 -20.37
CA LEU A 327 2.75 15.84 -19.61
C LEU A 327 3.20 17.23 -19.12
N VAL A 328 4.47 17.35 -18.74
CA VAL A 328 5.07 18.63 -18.36
C VAL A 328 5.11 19.56 -19.57
N LEU A 329 5.56 19.05 -20.72
CA LEU A 329 5.58 19.79 -21.99
C LEU A 329 4.18 20.19 -22.42
N PHE A 330 3.19 19.31 -22.29
CA PHE A 330 1.80 19.64 -22.61
C PHE A 330 1.24 20.72 -21.68
N GLY A 331 1.50 20.63 -20.37
CA GLY A 331 1.13 21.67 -19.41
C GLY A 331 1.74 23.03 -19.75
N TRP A 332 3.03 23.06 -20.08
CA TRP A 332 3.69 24.28 -20.58
C TRP A 332 3.13 24.77 -21.91
N GLY A 333 2.73 23.86 -22.81
CA GLY A 333 2.04 24.19 -24.04
C GLY A 333 0.71 24.91 -23.80
N LEU A 334 -0.10 24.44 -22.85
CA LEU A 334 -1.34 25.11 -22.45
C LEU A 334 -1.08 26.52 -21.91
N VAL A 335 -0.09 26.67 -21.03
CA VAL A 335 0.30 27.98 -20.47
C VAL A 335 0.78 28.92 -21.56
N ALA A 336 1.62 28.45 -22.49
CA ALA A 336 2.10 29.25 -23.60
C ALA A 336 0.97 29.68 -24.54
N LEU A 337 0.00 28.79 -24.79
CA LEU A 337 -1.15 29.09 -25.65
C LEU A 337 -2.11 30.10 -24.99
N LEU A 338 -2.33 29.99 -23.68
CA LEU A 338 -3.09 30.98 -22.90
C LEU A 338 -2.39 32.35 -22.89
N GLY A 339 -1.06 32.35 -22.69
CA GLY A 339 -0.23 33.55 -22.75
C GLY A 339 -0.24 34.20 -24.15
N GLY A 340 -0.22 33.39 -25.21
CA GLY A 340 -0.34 33.84 -26.59
C GLY A 340 -1.69 34.50 -26.87
N LEU A 341 -2.79 33.87 -26.45
CA LEU A 341 -4.14 34.43 -26.51
C LEU A 341 -4.24 35.78 -25.81
N TYR A 342 -3.71 35.88 -24.58
CA TYR A 342 -3.67 37.13 -23.83
C TYR A 342 -2.82 38.21 -24.51
N ALA A 343 -1.66 37.84 -25.08
CA ALA A 343 -0.78 38.80 -25.74
C ALA A 343 -1.33 39.33 -27.07
N GLN A 344 -1.99 38.46 -27.85
CA GLN A 344 -2.44 38.77 -29.21
C GLN A 344 -3.84 39.38 -29.27
N ASN A 345 -4.74 39.02 -28.34
CA ASN A 345 -6.14 39.43 -28.42
C ASN A 345 -6.46 40.59 -27.46
N VAL A 346 -6.66 41.80 -28.02
CA VAL A 346 -7.05 43.01 -27.28
C VAL A 346 -8.35 42.80 -26.50
N PHE A 347 -9.31 42.09 -27.10
CA PHE A 347 -10.59 41.77 -26.48
C PHE A 347 -10.42 40.90 -25.23
N VAL A 348 -9.53 39.89 -25.26
CA VAL A 348 -9.26 39.02 -24.11
C VAL A 348 -8.65 39.83 -22.95
N ARG A 349 -7.68 40.72 -23.22
CA ARG A 349 -7.09 41.58 -22.18
C ARG A 349 -8.12 42.52 -21.55
N GLN A 350 -8.94 43.16 -22.38
CA GLN A 350 -9.98 44.07 -21.91
C GLN A 350 -11.08 43.33 -21.14
N THR A 351 -11.45 42.14 -21.58
CA THR A 351 -12.47 41.28 -20.92
C THR A 351 -11.97 40.79 -19.57
N VAL A 352 -10.75 40.26 -19.48
CA VAL A 352 -10.14 39.85 -18.21
C VAL A 352 -10.00 41.05 -17.27
N GLY A 353 -9.51 42.19 -17.76
CA GLY A 353 -9.43 43.42 -16.99
C GLY A 353 -10.78 43.86 -16.44
N ARG A 354 -11.82 43.91 -17.28
CA ARG A 354 -13.19 44.26 -16.87
C ARG A 354 -13.79 43.25 -15.90
N TYR A 355 -13.54 41.95 -16.08
CA TYR A 355 -14.04 40.90 -15.19
C TYR A 355 -13.58 41.10 -13.73
N PHE A 356 -12.33 41.53 -13.52
CA PHE A 356 -11.78 41.75 -12.18
C PHE A 356 -11.95 43.18 -11.64
N THR A 357 -12.39 44.14 -12.46
CA THR A 357 -12.44 45.56 -12.06
C THR A 357 -13.82 46.21 -12.16
N ALA A 358 -14.75 45.65 -12.95
CA ALA A 358 -16.08 46.21 -13.15
C ALA A 358 -17.17 45.41 -12.41
N PRO A 359 -17.75 45.92 -11.32
CA PRO A 359 -18.87 45.27 -10.65
C PRO A 359 -20.11 45.24 -11.56
N GLY A 360 -20.66 44.05 -11.80
CA GLY A 360 -21.87 43.86 -12.63
C GLY A 360 -21.63 43.32 -14.05
N PHE A 361 -20.39 43.38 -14.55
CA PHE A 361 -20.03 42.95 -15.91
C PHE A 361 -20.44 41.51 -16.23
N TYR A 362 -20.34 40.58 -15.27
CA TYR A 362 -20.78 39.20 -15.45
C TYR A 362 -22.29 39.09 -15.75
N ARG A 363 -23.10 39.96 -15.13
CA ARG A 363 -24.56 39.94 -15.24
C ARG A 363 -25.02 40.55 -16.57
N ASP A 364 -24.32 41.57 -17.04
CA ASP A 364 -24.59 42.22 -18.33
C ASP A 364 -24.11 41.34 -19.51
N ALA A 365 -22.94 40.70 -19.38
CA ALA A 365 -22.42 39.77 -20.39
C ALA A 365 -23.34 38.54 -20.60
N LEU A 366 -24.00 38.05 -19.54
CA LEU A 366 -24.98 36.97 -19.64
C LEU A 366 -26.32 37.42 -20.26
N ARG A 367 -26.65 38.71 -20.18
CA ARG A 367 -27.94 39.25 -20.62
C ARG A 367 -27.93 39.67 -22.09
N ASP A 368 -26.80 40.18 -22.56
CA ASP A 368 -26.69 40.76 -23.90
C ASP A 368 -26.16 39.78 -24.96
N GLY A 369 -25.50 38.67 -24.57
CA GLY A 369 -25.24 37.51 -25.43
C GLY A 369 -24.52 37.73 -26.78
N HIS A 370 -24.09 38.94 -27.11
CA HIS A 370 -23.84 39.34 -28.51
C HIS A 370 -22.39 39.41 -28.99
N ASP A 371 -21.39 39.11 -28.15
CA ASP A 371 -19.98 39.17 -28.56
C ASP A 371 -19.21 37.88 -28.23
N LEU A 372 -19.77 36.73 -28.60
CA LEU A 372 -19.09 35.44 -28.41
C LEU A 372 -18.35 35.03 -29.69
N HIS A 373 -17.04 35.30 -29.75
CA HIS A 373 -16.18 34.82 -30.83
C HIS A 373 -16.06 33.28 -30.71
N PRO A 374 -16.70 32.48 -31.60
CA PRO A 374 -16.83 31.03 -31.40
C PRO A 374 -15.47 30.34 -31.33
N ASP A 375 -14.48 30.84 -32.09
CA ASP A 375 -13.11 30.30 -32.10
C ASP A 375 -12.38 30.52 -30.76
N ALA A 376 -12.54 31.69 -30.15
CA ALA A 376 -11.89 32.00 -28.87
C ALA A 376 -12.50 31.19 -27.72
N ASN A 377 -13.83 31.02 -27.74
CA ASN A 377 -14.54 30.21 -26.76
C ASN A 377 -14.23 28.72 -26.95
N GLY A 378 -14.21 28.22 -28.20
CA GLY A 378 -13.81 26.85 -28.50
C GLY A 378 -12.38 26.55 -28.04
N LEU A 379 -11.45 27.49 -28.27
CA LEU A 379 -10.07 27.35 -27.81
C LEU A 379 -9.96 27.36 -26.28
N LEU A 380 -10.70 28.24 -25.59
CA LEU A 380 -10.74 28.28 -24.13
C LEU A 380 -11.34 26.99 -23.55
N LEU A 381 -12.39 26.44 -24.16
CA LEU A 381 -12.97 25.15 -23.80
C LEU A 381 -11.97 24.00 -23.96
N ILE A 382 -11.23 23.96 -25.08
CA ILE A 382 -10.16 22.97 -25.30
C ILE A 382 -9.05 23.11 -24.25
N LEU A 383 -8.65 24.34 -23.91
CA LEU A 383 -7.63 24.61 -22.88
C LEU A 383 -8.09 24.13 -21.50
N VAL A 384 -9.33 24.46 -21.10
CA VAL A 384 -9.91 24.04 -19.81
C VAL A 384 -10.06 22.52 -19.77
N ALA A 385 -10.57 21.90 -20.82
CA ALA A 385 -10.69 20.45 -20.93
C ALA A 385 -9.31 19.76 -20.87
N GLY A 386 -8.31 20.30 -21.57
CA GLY A 386 -6.93 19.85 -21.52
C GLY A 386 -6.33 19.95 -20.13
N ALA A 387 -6.51 21.09 -19.45
CA ALA A 387 -6.05 21.30 -18.07
C ALA A 387 -6.70 20.30 -17.11
N LEU A 388 -8.03 20.17 -17.15
CA LEU A 388 -8.78 19.19 -16.35
C LEU A 388 -8.29 17.76 -16.61
N GLY A 389 -8.04 17.39 -17.87
CA GLY A 389 -7.53 16.08 -18.21
C GLY A 389 -6.09 15.82 -17.71
N THR A 390 -5.23 16.84 -17.71
CA THR A 390 -3.88 16.72 -17.11
C THR A 390 -3.95 16.54 -15.60
N VAL A 391 -4.82 17.31 -14.92
CA VAL A 391 -5.04 17.18 -13.48
C VAL A 391 -5.58 15.79 -13.15
N GLY A 392 -6.57 15.29 -13.90
CA GLY A 392 -7.10 13.94 -13.76
C GLY A 392 -6.03 12.86 -13.94
N THR A 393 -5.16 13.01 -14.94
CA THR A 393 -4.04 12.09 -15.18
C THR A 393 -3.03 12.10 -14.03
N CYS A 394 -2.65 13.28 -13.55
CA CYS A 394 -1.70 13.43 -12.44
C CYS A 394 -2.28 12.90 -11.13
N ALA A 395 -3.55 13.21 -10.83
CA ALA A 395 -4.25 12.70 -9.67
C ALA A 395 -4.32 11.16 -9.68
N ALA A 396 -4.67 10.56 -10.81
CA ALA A 396 -4.69 9.11 -10.97
C ALA A 396 -3.30 8.47 -10.79
N ARG A 397 -2.23 9.10 -11.30
CA ARG A 397 -0.85 8.63 -11.09
C ARG A 397 -0.41 8.71 -9.63
N LEU A 398 -0.71 9.82 -8.96
CA LEU A 398 -0.40 9.98 -7.54
C LEU A 398 -1.16 8.93 -6.73
N ALA A 399 -2.45 8.76 -6.98
CA ALA A 399 -3.25 7.69 -6.38
C ALA A 399 -2.67 6.30 -6.65
N ALA A 400 -2.20 6.02 -7.88
CA ALA A 400 -1.59 4.74 -8.23
C ALA A 400 -0.28 4.46 -7.46
N LEU A 401 0.41 5.48 -6.96
CA LEU A 401 1.64 5.33 -6.16
C LEU A 401 1.38 5.30 -4.65
N GLN A 402 0.30 5.92 -4.17
CA GLN A 402 0.03 6.02 -2.74
C GLN A 402 -0.30 4.65 -2.11
N PRO A 403 0.34 4.27 -0.97
CA PRO A 403 0.03 3.02 -0.27
C PRO A 403 -1.42 2.94 0.22
N GLY A 404 -1.97 4.07 0.70
CA GLY A 404 -3.33 4.16 1.24
C GLY A 404 -4.46 3.98 0.22
N THR A 405 -4.17 4.04 -1.08
CA THR A 405 -5.19 3.98 -2.14
C THR A 405 -6.02 2.71 -2.12
N GLU A 406 -5.41 1.55 -1.86
CA GLU A 406 -6.18 0.30 -1.76
C GLU A 406 -7.15 0.30 -0.58
N HIS A 407 -6.79 0.98 0.52
CA HIS A 407 -7.66 1.13 1.68
C HIS A 407 -8.81 2.10 1.39
N MET A 408 -8.53 3.22 0.72
CA MET A 408 -9.57 4.17 0.30
C MET A 408 -10.55 3.53 -0.68
N LEU A 409 -10.03 2.88 -1.73
CA LEU A 409 -10.86 2.07 -2.64
C LEU A 409 -11.65 1.04 -1.84
N ALA A 410 -11.06 0.46 -0.81
CA ALA A 410 -11.72 -0.57 -0.05
C ALA A 410 -12.93 -0.12 0.76
N ALA A 411 -12.97 1.14 1.16
CA ALA A 411 -14.06 1.73 1.92
C ALA A 411 -15.22 2.23 1.04
N LEU A 412 -15.05 2.26 -0.29
CA LEU A 412 -16.09 2.75 -1.21
C LEU A 412 -17.14 1.68 -1.54
N PRO A 413 -18.36 2.05 -1.96
CA PRO A 413 -19.34 1.13 -2.56
C PRO A 413 -18.76 0.39 -3.78
N SER A 414 -19.16 -0.87 -4.00
CA SER A 414 -18.62 -1.75 -5.06
C SER A 414 -18.65 -1.13 -6.46
N ASP A 415 -19.70 -0.36 -6.76
CA ASP A 415 -19.89 0.24 -8.08
C ASP A 415 -18.81 1.31 -8.35
N LEU A 416 -18.55 2.15 -7.35
CA LEU A 416 -17.50 3.18 -7.41
C LEU A 416 -16.09 2.57 -7.37
N GLN A 417 -15.91 1.44 -6.70
CA GLN A 417 -14.61 0.75 -6.65
C GLN A 417 -14.10 0.41 -8.05
N SER A 418 -14.96 -0.18 -8.89
CA SER A 418 -14.56 -0.63 -10.23
C SER A 418 -14.16 0.53 -11.14
N VAL A 419 -14.94 1.62 -11.11
CA VAL A 419 -14.70 2.83 -11.93
C VAL A 419 -13.41 3.52 -11.49
N LEU A 420 -13.24 3.74 -10.19
CA LEU A 420 -12.05 4.42 -9.67
C LEU A 420 -10.80 3.56 -9.79
N ALA A 421 -10.89 2.24 -9.55
CA ALA A 421 -9.77 1.32 -9.78
C ALA A 421 -9.31 1.39 -11.24
N THR A 422 -10.23 1.33 -12.19
CA THR A 422 -9.91 1.42 -13.62
C THR A 422 -9.21 2.74 -13.96
N GLY A 423 -9.70 3.87 -13.44
CA GLY A 423 -9.10 5.19 -13.65
C GLY A 423 -7.70 5.32 -13.03
N ILE A 424 -7.49 4.76 -11.85
CA ILE A 424 -6.18 4.73 -11.17
C ILE A 424 -5.19 3.85 -11.96
N GLU A 425 -5.65 2.71 -12.48
CA GLU A 425 -4.82 1.79 -13.28
C GLU A 425 -4.45 2.37 -14.65
N HIS A 426 -5.31 3.22 -15.21
CA HIS A 426 -5.13 3.82 -16.51
C HIS A 426 -5.18 5.36 -16.43
N PRO A 427 -4.13 6.02 -15.89
CA PRO A 427 -4.19 7.45 -15.65
C PRO A 427 -4.47 8.31 -16.89
N ARG A 428 -4.01 7.87 -18.07
CA ARG A 428 -4.28 8.56 -19.34
C ARG A 428 -5.76 8.52 -19.70
N THR A 429 -6.43 7.39 -19.52
CA THR A 429 -7.86 7.28 -19.80
C THR A 429 -8.68 8.04 -18.77
N ALA A 430 -8.27 8.04 -17.50
CA ALA A 430 -8.88 8.90 -16.47
C ALA A 430 -8.80 10.38 -16.85
N GLY A 431 -7.64 10.85 -17.34
CA GLY A 431 -7.49 12.20 -17.87
C GLY A 431 -8.42 12.50 -19.05
N LEU A 432 -8.53 11.58 -20.00
CA LEU A 432 -9.44 11.73 -21.14
C LEU A 432 -10.91 11.82 -20.71
N VAL A 433 -11.34 11.01 -19.74
CA VAL A 433 -12.71 11.03 -19.20
C VAL A 433 -12.97 12.34 -18.46
N VAL A 434 -12.05 12.80 -17.60
CA VAL A 434 -12.22 14.05 -16.85
C VAL A 434 -12.23 15.26 -17.79
N GLY A 435 -11.30 15.32 -18.75
CA GLY A 435 -11.24 16.41 -19.73
C GLY A 435 -12.44 16.41 -20.67
N GLY A 436 -12.79 15.26 -21.24
CA GLY A 436 -13.93 15.11 -22.16
C GLY A 436 -15.28 15.33 -21.48
N GLY A 437 -15.46 14.85 -20.24
CA GLY A 437 -16.66 15.10 -19.44
C GLY A 437 -16.79 16.58 -19.05
N GLY A 438 -15.69 17.23 -18.67
CA GLY A 438 -15.66 18.67 -18.43
C GLY A 438 -16.04 19.47 -19.68
N LEU A 439 -15.53 19.08 -20.85
CA LEU A 439 -15.90 19.69 -22.13
C LEU A 439 -17.39 19.53 -22.42
N ALA A 440 -17.94 18.32 -22.27
CA ALA A 440 -19.35 18.02 -22.54
C ALA A 440 -20.32 18.74 -21.58
N LEU A 441 -19.91 19.06 -20.36
CA LEU A 441 -20.71 19.84 -19.40
C LEU A 441 -20.66 21.35 -19.65
N LEU A 442 -19.63 21.83 -20.35
CA LEU A 442 -19.43 23.25 -20.67
C LEU A 442 -19.94 23.63 -22.08
N LEU A 443 -20.29 22.63 -22.89
CA LEU A 443 -21.06 22.75 -24.13
C LEU A 443 -22.55 22.66 -23.82
#